data_AF-A0A0K2USE6-F1
#
_entry.id   AF-A0A0K2USE6-F1
#
_cell.length_a   1.000
_cell.length_b   1.000
_cell.length_c   1.000
_cell.angle_alpha   90.00
_cell.angle_beta   90.00
_cell.angle_gamma   90.00
#
_symmetry.space_group_name_H-M   'P 1'
#
loop_
_entity.id
_entity.type
_entity.pdbx_description
1 polymer ?
#
loop_
_entity_poly.entity_id
_entity_poly.type
_entity_poly.pdbx_seq_one_letter_code
_entity_poly.pdbx_strand_id
1 'polypeptide(L)'
;MKFFLMFATLIVVCNSVSLPVEEKLDNCKLCKFIFKKINNAIADGLGVDKIVDTLKIECKIFFMYRPKWEKKCYAFVNNVVKPQLEGFMGHIAPP
;
A
#
# COMPACT_ATOMS: atom_id res chain seq x y z
N MET A 1 -36.33 35.01 -14.22
CA MET A 1 -35.28 33.97 -14.11
C MET A 1 -33.93 34.69 -14.29
N LYS A 2 -33.27 35.29 -13.30
CA LYS A 2 -32.98 34.90 -11.91
C LYS A 2 -32.13 33.62 -11.90
N PHE A 3 -30.82 33.73 -12.17
CA PHE A 3 -29.74 32.83 -11.69
C PHE A 3 -28.32 33.17 -12.19
N PHE A 4 -28.09 34.30 -12.90
CA PHE A 4 -26.75 34.72 -13.37
C PHE A 4 -26.10 35.85 -12.55
N LEU A 5 -26.52 36.05 -11.30
CA LEU A 5 -25.99 37.08 -10.40
C LEU A 5 -25.36 36.44 -9.16
N MET A 6 -24.14 35.92 -9.29
CA MET A 6 -23.20 35.79 -8.17
C MET A 6 -21.76 35.80 -8.71
N PHE A 7 -21.44 36.85 -9.46
CA PHE A 7 -20.07 37.34 -9.57
C PHE A 7 -19.92 38.50 -8.59
N ALA A 8 -18.71 38.61 -8.03
CA ALA A 8 -18.20 39.67 -7.16
C ALA A 8 -18.64 39.58 -5.69
N THR A 9 -17.79 39.00 -4.85
CA THR A 9 -16.89 39.78 -3.98
C THR A 9 -16.17 38.84 -3.01
N LEU A 10 -14.85 38.70 -3.15
CA LEU A 10 -13.86 38.57 -2.06
C LEU A 10 -12.56 38.01 -2.63
N ILE A 11 -11.83 38.87 -3.34
CA ILE A 11 -10.37 38.77 -3.45
C ILE A 11 -9.82 39.46 -2.20
N VAL A 12 -9.70 38.78 -1.07
CA VAL A 12 -8.86 39.25 0.06
C VAL A 12 -8.25 38.05 0.77
N VAL A 13 -6.98 37.81 0.44
CA VAL A 13 -5.93 37.14 1.25
C VAL A 13 -6.29 35.78 1.84
N CYS A 14 -5.89 34.73 1.12
CA CYS A 14 -5.66 33.43 1.73
C CYS A 14 -4.48 32.74 1.04
N ASN A 15 -3.30 32.92 1.63
CA ASN A 15 -2.12 32.06 1.46
C ASN A 15 -2.40 30.65 2.03
N SER A 16 -3.53 30.02 1.70
CA SER A 16 -3.90 28.71 2.24
C SER A 16 -3.44 27.64 1.26
N VAL A 17 -2.18 27.26 1.44
CA VAL A 17 -1.72 25.87 1.49
C VAL A 17 -2.82 24.90 1.05
N SER A 18 -2.68 24.35 -0.15
CA SER A 18 -3.40 23.12 -0.50
C SER A 18 -3.03 22.08 0.55
N LEU A 19 -3.89 21.92 1.56
CA LEU A 19 -3.80 20.86 2.54
C LEU A 19 -3.84 19.56 1.74
N PRO A 20 -2.79 18.74 1.74
CA PRO A 20 -2.84 17.45 1.08
C PRO A 20 -3.95 16.67 1.77
N VAL A 21 -4.92 16.20 0.99
CA VAL A 21 -5.91 15.22 1.45
C VAL A 21 -5.13 14.06 2.04
N GLU A 22 -5.11 13.96 3.37
CA GLU A 22 -4.45 12.88 4.08
C GLU A 22 -5.19 11.59 3.70
N GLU A 23 -4.62 10.86 2.75
CA GLU A 23 -5.23 9.65 2.24
C GLU A 23 -5.29 8.64 3.41
N LYS A 24 -6.51 8.45 3.96
CA LYS A 24 -6.71 7.51 5.06
C LYS A 24 -6.25 6.13 4.60
N LEU A 25 -5.32 5.58 5.36
CA LEU A 25 -4.74 4.27 5.12
C LEU A 25 -5.62 3.23 5.83
N ASP A 26 -5.94 2.13 5.13
CA ASP A 26 -6.80 1.06 5.61
C ASP A 26 -6.27 -0.32 5.20
N ASN A 27 -6.88 -1.39 5.74
CA ASN A 27 -6.43 -2.76 5.52
C ASN A 27 -6.53 -3.20 4.04
N CYS A 28 -7.50 -2.69 3.29
CA CYS A 28 -7.66 -3.00 1.87
C CYS A 28 -6.53 -2.37 1.05
N LYS A 29 -6.13 -1.13 1.37
CA LYS A 29 -4.97 -0.49 0.73
C LYS A 29 -3.67 -1.24 1.01
N LEU A 30 -3.47 -1.67 2.26
CA LEU A 30 -2.31 -2.51 2.63
C LEU A 30 -2.31 -3.83 1.84
N CYS A 31 -3.47 -4.49 1.76
CA CYS A 31 -3.64 -5.73 0.99
C CYS A 31 -3.30 -5.51 -0.50
N LYS A 32 -3.90 -4.51 -1.15
CA LYS A 32 -3.63 -4.17 -2.56
C LYS A 32 -2.15 -3.88 -2.83
N PHE A 33 -1.51 -3.15 -1.94
CA PHE A 33 -0.06 -2.86 -2.03
C PHE A 33 0.76 -4.15 -2.05
N ILE A 34 0.52 -5.05 -1.10
CA ILE A 34 1.24 -6.32 -0.97
C ILE A 34 0.97 -7.24 -2.17
N PHE A 35 -0.29 -7.41 -2.59
CA PHE A 35 -0.63 -8.27 -3.74
C PHE A 35 0.00 -7.79 -5.04
N LYS A 36 0.04 -6.47 -5.27
CA LYS A 36 0.71 -5.91 -6.45
C LYS A 36 2.19 -6.29 -6.50
N LYS A 37 2.86 -6.33 -5.35
CA LYS A 37 4.28 -6.70 -5.26
C LYS A 37 4.51 -8.21 -5.41
N ILE A 38 3.63 -9.04 -4.82
CA ILE A 38 3.69 -10.50 -4.94
C ILE A 38 3.57 -10.93 -6.41
N ASN A 39 2.60 -10.39 -7.16
CA ASN A 39 2.38 -10.80 -8.56
C ASN A 39 3.62 -10.58 -9.43
N ASN A 40 4.32 -9.46 -9.24
CA ASN A 40 5.56 -9.19 -9.96
C ASN A 40 6.67 -10.17 -9.54
N ALA A 41 6.81 -10.41 -8.24
CA ALA A 41 7.85 -11.27 -7.69
C ALA A 41 7.68 -12.76 -8.08
N ILE A 42 6.43 -13.23 -8.19
CA ILE A 42 6.13 -14.57 -8.72
C ILE A 42 6.42 -14.63 -10.22
N ALA A 43 6.05 -13.60 -10.99
CA ALA A 43 6.35 -13.55 -12.43
C ALA A 43 7.86 -13.57 -12.72
N ASP A 44 8.66 -12.98 -11.82
CA ASP A 44 10.13 -12.99 -11.89
C ASP A 44 10.77 -14.31 -11.40
N GLY A 45 9.96 -15.31 -11.00
CA GLY A 45 10.44 -16.62 -10.58
C GLY A 45 11.19 -16.63 -9.24
N LEU A 46 10.92 -15.67 -8.36
CA LEU A 46 11.60 -15.59 -7.07
C LEU A 46 11.12 -16.69 -6.11
N GLY A 47 12.06 -17.26 -5.35
CA GLY A 47 11.74 -18.16 -4.23
C GLY A 47 11.02 -17.44 -3.09
N VAL A 48 10.22 -18.19 -2.31
CA VAL A 48 9.39 -17.66 -1.20
C VAL A 48 10.15 -16.68 -0.31
N ASP A 49 11.33 -17.06 0.18
CA ASP A 49 12.09 -16.22 1.12
C ASP A 49 12.50 -14.88 0.49
N LYS A 50 12.90 -14.87 -0.78
CA LYS A 50 13.20 -13.62 -1.49
C LYS A 50 11.97 -12.74 -1.68
N ILE A 51 10.80 -13.33 -1.95
CA ILE A 51 9.55 -12.58 -2.06
C ILE A 51 9.22 -11.94 -0.70
N VAL A 52 9.31 -12.72 0.38
CA VAL A 52 9.04 -12.25 1.75
C VAL A 52 9.99 -11.13 2.16
N ASP A 53 11.29 -11.26 1.90
CA ASP A 53 12.26 -10.23 2.23
C ASP A 53 12.06 -8.94 1.42
N THR A 54 11.72 -9.08 0.14
CA THR A 54 11.35 -7.93 -0.71
C THR A 54 10.13 -7.21 -0.14
N LEU A 55 9.09 -7.94 0.25
CA LEU A 55 7.89 -7.33 0.86
C LEU A 55 8.19 -6.64 2.19
N LYS A 56 9.11 -7.18 3.01
CA LYS A 56 9.54 -6.52 4.25
C LYS A 56 10.25 -5.19 3.95
N ILE A 57 11.16 -5.17 2.98
CA ILE A 57 11.84 -3.92 2.58
C ILE A 57 10.80 -2.89 2.11
N GLU A 58 9.83 -3.31 1.32
CA GLU A 58 8.74 -2.46 0.82
C GLU A 58 7.85 -1.94 1.96
N CYS A 59 7.52 -2.77 2.96
CA CYS A 59 6.83 -2.34 4.19
C CYS A 59 7.62 -1.24 4.90
N LYS A 60 8.94 -1.40 5.04
CA LYS A 60 9.83 -0.42 5.69
C LYS A 60 9.82 0.91 4.96
N ILE A 61 9.98 0.88 3.64
CA ILE A 61 10.08 2.09 2.81
C ILE A 61 8.74 2.83 2.79
N PHE A 62 7.65 2.12 2.49
CA PHE A 62 6.35 2.74 2.30
C PHE A 62 5.72 3.26 3.61
N PHE A 63 6.04 2.63 4.74
CA PHE A 63 5.54 3.01 6.06
C PHE A 63 6.61 3.57 7.00
N MET A 64 7.75 4.05 6.48
CA MET A 64 8.87 4.59 7.26
C MET A 64 8.44 5.64 8.30
N TYR A 65 7.49 6.51 7.93
CA TYR A 65 6.95 7.56 8.80
C TYR A 65 5.64 7.16 9.52
N ARG A 66 5.22 5.88 9.40
CA ARG A 66 3.98 5.33 9.96
C ARG A 66 4.26 4.00 10.67
N PRO A 67 4.93 4.00 11.84
CA PRO A 67 5.46 2.79 12.48
C PRO A 67 4.39 1.76 12.87
N LYS A 68 3.16 2.20 13.19
CA LYS A 68 2.03 1.28 13.42
C LYS A 68 1.66 0.49 12.17
N TRP A 69 1.70 1.14 11.01
CA TRP A 69 1.43 0.51 9.72
C TRP A 69 2.58 -0.34 9.24
N GLU A 70 3.82 0.07 9.49
CA GLU A 70 5.01 -0.76 9.24
C GLU A 70 4.91 -2.10 9.99
N LYS A 71 4.66 -2.06 11.30
CA LYS A 71 4.46 -3.27 12.12
C LYS A 71 3.32 -4.14 11.59
N LYS A 72 2.19 -3.53 11.21
CA LYS A 72 1.03 -4.24 10.65
C LYS A 72 1.36 -4.90 9.32
N CYS A 73 2.14 -4.22 8.48
CA CYS A 73 2.61 -4.73 7.20
C CYS A 73 3.52 -5.95 7.40
N TYR A 74 4.50 -5.89 8.30
CA TYR A 74 5.33 -7.04 8.63
C TYR A 74 4.53 -8.22 9.18
N ALA A 75 3.59 -7.96 10.08
CA ALA A 75 2.72 -9.01 10.61
C ALA A 75 1.88 -9.66 9.50
N PHE A 76 1.35 -8.87 8.58
CA PHE A 76 0.60 -9.38 7.42
C PHE A 76 1.49 -10.25 6.51
N VAL A 77 2.70 -9.80 6.20
CA VAL A 77 3.66 -10.56 5.38
C VAL A 77 4.02 -11.89 6.04
N ASN A 78 4.36 -11.88 7.34
CA ASN A 78 4.81 -13.08 8.03
C ASN A 78 3.67 -14.08 8.33
N ASN A 79 2.49 -13.58 8.71
CA ASN A 79 1.40 -14.44 9.22
C ASN A 79 0.40 -14.84 8.14
N VAL A 80 0.33 -14.10 7.02
CA VAL A 80 -0.65 -14.34 5.96
C VAL A 80 0.06 -14.70 4.65
N VAL A 81 0.95 -13.84 4.17
CA VAL A 81 1.56 -14.02 2.84
C VAL A 81 2.52 -15.19 2.81
N LYS A 82 3.45 -15.27 3.76
CA LYS A 82 4.48 -16.33 3.77
C LYS A 82 3.86 -17.73 3.77
N PRO A 83 2.92 -18.09 4.68
CA PRO A 83 2.29 -19.41 4.66
C PRO A 83 1.53 -19.71 3.37
N GLN A 84 0.89 -18.70 2.76
CA GLN A 84 0.19 -18.86 1.48
C GLN A 84 1.16 -19.14 0.34
N LEU A 85 2.30 -18.46 0.29
CA LEU A 85 3.35 -18.69 -0.71
C LEU A 85 4.01 -20.06 -0.52
N GLU A 86 4.30 -20.47 0.72
CA GLU A 86 4.84 -21.79 1.03
C GLU A 86 3.87 -22.90 0.60
N GLY A 87 2.56 -22.73 0.87
CA GLY A 87 1.54 -23.65 0.38
C GLY A 87 1.47 -23.69 -1.15
N PHE A 88 1.43 -22.52 -1.80
CA PHE A 88 1.32 -22.44 -3.26
C PHE A 88 2.54 -23.04 -3.97
N MET A 89 3.75 -22.70 -3.53
CA MET A 89 5.00 -23.19 -4.15
C MET A 89 5.34 -24.62 -3.74
N GLY A 90 4.89 -25.08 -2.56
CA GLY A 90 5.00 -26.48 -2.14
C GLY A 90 4.18 -27.45 -3.00
N HIS A 91 3.08 -26.98 -3.62
CA HIS A 91 2.30 -27.76 -4.58
C HIS A 91 2.85 -27.74 -6.02
N ILE A 92 3.83 -26.87 -6.32
CA ILE A 92 4.43 -26.72 -7.66
C ILE A 92 5.77 -27.48 -7.76
N ALA A 93 6.41 -27.81 -6.63
CA ALA A 93 7.57 -28.69 -6.61
C ALA A 93 7.12 -30.14 -6.91
N PRO A 94 7.63 -30.80 -7.98
CA PRO A 94 7.37 -32.21 -8.19
C PRO A 94 8.06 -33.05 -7.10
N PRO A 95 7.53 -34.25 -6.76
CA PRO A 95 8.22 -35.23 -5.92
C PRO A 95 9.53 -35.72 -6.57
#